data_AF-A0A846DEI2-F1
#
_entry.id   AF-A0A846DEI2-F1
#
_cell.length_a   1.000
_cell.length_b   1.000
_cell.length_c   1.000
_cell.angle_alpha   90.00
_cell.angle_beta   90.00
_cell.angle_gamma   90.00
#
_symmetry.space_group_name_H-M   'P 1'
#
loop_
_entity.id
_entity.type
_entity.pdbx_description
1 polymer ?
#
loop_
_entity_poly.entity_id
_entity_poly.type
_entity_poly.pdbx_seq_one_letter_code
_entity_poly.pdbx_strand_id
1 'polypeptide(L)' 'EVTIRLRHKGKIYSGRAANTDIIVASARAYIGALNRLYGALQEQKREGDRCQALTAQ' A
#
# COMPACT_ATOMS: atom_id res chain seq x y z
N GLU A 1 1.84 20.89 -2.96
CA GLU A 1 1.77 19.59 -2.28
C GLU A 1 0.60 18.78 -2.85
N VAL A 2 0.77 17.46 -3.00
CA VAL A 2 -0.28 16.55 -3.50
C VAL A 2 -0.48 15.40 -2.52
N THR A 3 -1.74 15.05 -2.25
CA THR A 3 -2.14 13.90 -1.44
C THR A 3 -3.12 13.03 -2.22
N ILE A 4 -2.83 11.72 -2.31
CA ILE A 4 -3.66 10.73 -3.01
C ILE A 4 -4.15 9.69 -2.01
N ARG A 5 -5.43 9.30 -2.14
CA ARG A 5 -6.08 8.27 -1.32
C ARG A 5 -6.60 7.14 -2.23
N LEU A 6 -6.11 5.93 -2.00
CA LEU A 6 -6.54 4.70 -2.67
C LEU A 6 -7.44 3.89 -1.75
N ARG A 7 -8.56 3.40 -2.27
CA ARG A 7 -9.48 2.53 -1.53
C ARG A 7 -9.36 1.10 -2.06
N HIS A 8 -9.08 0.14 -1.19
CA HIS A 8 -8.98 -1.28 -1.56
C HIS A 8 -9.51 -2.17 -0.43
N LYS A 9 -10.45 -3.07 -0.75
CA LYS A 9 -11.05 -4.03 0.21
C LYS A 9 -11.48 -3.38 1.54
N GLY A 10 -12.12 -2.21 1.48
CA GLY A 10 -12.57 -1.47 2.66
C GLY A 10 -11.48 -0.70 3.42
N LYS A 11 -10.20 -0.83 3.06
CA LYS A 11 -9.09 -0.07 3.64
C LYS A 11 -8.71 1.11 2.75
N ILE A 12 -8.26 2.20 3.37
CA ILE A 12 -7.80 3.41 2.68
C ILE A 12 -6.29 3.55 2.87
N TYR A 13 -5.56 3.68 1.77
CA TYR A 13 -4.12 3.89 1.73
C TYR A 13 -3.85 5.28 1.17
N SER A 14 -3.03 6.06 1.84
CA SER A 14 -2.71 7.42 1.42
C SER A 14 -1.23 7.58 1.12
N GLY A 15 -0.92 8.40 0.13
CA GLY A 15 0.42 8.83 -0.22
C GLY A 15 0.46 10.34 -0.42
N ARG A 16 1.58 10.96 -0.09
CA ARG A 16 1.81 12.40 -0.17
C ARG A 16 3.13 12.66 -0.87
N ALA A 17 3.17 13.71 -1.68
CA ALA A 17 4.39 14.19 -2.28
C ALA A 17 4.38 15.72 -2.37
N ALA A 18 5.54 16.33 -2.13
CA ALA A 18 5.78 17.73 -2.40
C ALA A 18 6.76 17.80 -3.59
N ASN A 19 6.29 18.28 -4.72
CA ASN A 19 7.12 18.62 -5.87
C ASN A 19 6.55 19.87 -6.56
N THR A 20 7.41 20.62 -7.24
CA THR A 20 7.05 21.77 -8.10
C THR A 20 6.24 21.30 -9.30
N ASP A 21 6.55 20.12 -9.83
CA ASP A 21 5.83 19.51 -10.96
C ASP A 21 4.64 18.67 -10.48
N ILE A 22 3.43 19.07 -10.89
CA ILE A 22 2.19 18.42 -10.48
C ILE A 22 2.09 16.96 -10.94
N ILE A 23 2.59 16.64 -12.13
CA ILE A 23 2.56 15.27 -12.69
C ILE A 23 3.49 14.36 -11.89
N VAL A 24 4.72 14.83 -11.64
CA VAL A 24 5.71 14.08 -10.86
C VAL A 24 5.24 13.92 -9.40
N ALA A 25 4.68 14.98 -8.80
CA ALA A 25 4.08 14.92 -7.47
C ALA A 25 2.97 13.86 -7.41
N SER A 26 2.08 13.85 -8.40
CA SER A 26 0.95 12.91 -8.47
C SER A 26 1.45 11.47 -8.61
N ALA A 27 2.42 11.22 -9.49
CA ALA A 27 3.01 9.89 -9.66
C ALA A 27 3.68 9.40 -8.35
N ARG A 28 4.47 10.25 -7.68
CA ARG A 28 5.13 9.90 -6.41
C ARG A 28 4.14 9.65 -5.29
N ALA A 29 3.11 10.49 -5.15
CA ALA A 29 2.05 10.28 -4.18
C ALA A 29 1.28 8.97 -4.43
N TYR A 30 1.03 8.63 -5.70
CA TYR A 30 0.36 7.39 -6.09
C TYR A 30 1.20 6.16 -5.76
N ILE A 31 2.47 6.14 -6.16
CA ILE A 31 3.40 5.05 -5.85
C ILE A 31 3.52 4.86 -4.33
N GLY A 32 3.59 5.96 -3.56
CA GLY A 32 3.61 5.89 -2.09
C GLY A 32 2.38 5.22 -1.49
N ALA A 33 1.18 5.55 -1.99
CA ALA A 33 -0.06 4.88 -1.57
C ALA A 33 -0.10 3.41 -2.00
N LEU A 34 0.40 3.11 -3.21
CA LEU A 34 0.44 1.76 -3.77
C LEU A 34 1.40 0.85 -3.01
N ASN A 35 2.59 1.34 -2.63
CA ASN A 35 3.56 0.57 -1.84
C ASN A 35 2.99 0.18 -0.48
N ARG A 36 2.24 1.09 0.18
CA ARG A 36 1.53 0.79 1.43
C ARG A 36 0.46 -0.28 1.24
N LEU A 37 -0.31 -0.19 0.15
CA LEU A 37 -1.28 -1.23 -0.21
C LEU A 37 -0.58 -2.58 -0.43
N TYR A 38 0.50 -2.60 -1.20
CA TYR A 38 1.22 -3.83 -1.53
C TYR A 38 1.84 -4.48 -0.30
N GLY A 39 2.43 -3.70 0.60
CA GLY A 39 2.92 -4.20 1.90
C GLY A 39 1.80 -4.82 2.74
N ALA A 40 0.63 -4.17 2.79
CA ALA A 40 -0.52 -4.71 3.52
C ALA A 40 -1.06 -6.01 2.90
N LEU A 41 -0.99 -6.17 1.57
CA LEU A 41 -1.35 -7.41 0.89
C LEU A 41 -0.34 -8.54 1.15
N GLN A 42 0.96 -8.21 1.24
CA GLN A 42 1.98 -9.21 1.58
C GLN A 42 1.84 -9.73 3.01
N GLU A 43 1.55 -8.86 3.98
CA GLU A 43 1.29 -9.30 5.36
C GLU A 43 0.08 -10.25 5.42
N GLN A 44 -1.00 -9.95 4.68
CA GLN A 44 -2.15 -10.85 4.57
C GLN A 44 -1.78 -12.22 3.97
N LYS A 45 -0.90 -12.24 2.97
CA LYS A 45 -0.44 -13.50 2.36
C LYS A 45 0.39 -14.31 3.36
N ARG A 46 1.29 -13.64 4.09
CA ARG A 46 2.15 -14.27 5.10
C ARG A 46 1.36 -14.83 6.28
N GLU A 47 0.27 -14.19 6.67
CA GLU A 47 -0.66 -14.72 7.69
C GLU A 47 -1.26 -16.07 7.25
N GLY A 48 -1.61 -16.19 5.97
CA GLY A 48 -2.11 -17.45 5.39
C GLY A 48 -1.07 -18.57 5.44
N ASP A 49 0.19 -18.25 5.13
CA ASP A 49 1.29 -19.22 5.14
C ASP A 49 1.71 -19.61 6.58
N ARG A 50 1.68 -18.65 7.53
CA ARG A 50 1.99 -18.91 8.95
C ARG A 50 1.01 -19.88 9.60
N CYS A 51 -0.28 -19.79 9.25
CA CYS A 51 -1.28 -20.72 9.77
C CYS A 51 -1.06 -22.15 9.28
N GLN A 52 -0.55 -22.34 8.06
CA GLN A 52 -0.30 -23.67 7.49
C GLN A 52 0.92 -24.36 8.12
N ALA A 53 1.94 -23.59 8.50
CA ALA A 53 3.13 -24.11 9.15
C ALA A 53 2.86 -24.66 10.57
N LEU A 54 1.86 -24.13 11.27
CA LEU A 54 1.50 -24.58 12.62
C LEU A 54 0.63 -25.86 12.63
N THR A 55 -0.10 -26.13 11.55
CA THR A 55 -0.90 -27.37 11.39
C THR A 55 -0.11 -28.58 10.91
N ALA A 56 1.18 -28.43 10.59
CA ALA A 56 2.06 -29.51 10.14
C ALA A 56 2.95 -30.10 11.27
N GLN A 57 2.65 -29.80 12.53
CA GLN A 57 3.29 -30.41 13.71
C GLN A 57 2.37 -31.44 14.38
#